data_AF-A0A2G2FET5-F1
#
_entry.id   AF-A0A2G2FET5-F1
#
_cell.length_a   1.000
_cell.length_b   1.000
_cell.length_c   1.000
_cell.angle_alpha   90.00
_cell.angle_beta   90.00
_cell.angle_gamma   90.00
#
_symmetry.space_group_name_H-M   'P 1'
#
loop_
_entity.id
_entity.type
_entity.pdbx_description
1 polymer ?
#
loop_
_entity_poly.entity_id
_entity_poly.type
_entity_poly.pdbx_seq_one_letter_code
_entity_poly.pdbx_strand_id
1 'polypeptide(L)'
;MKFLNFKLLICFTLSLSCFGQSDESLEPPSKQNTYYFTIEKFNRQPKPPKYILEQIELETSKPRSTWNQKDSLFFAYKKVHSEDFGLAMSIFTKVNTDTIQEYHALRLYHTTLYMNERYEELKNLKIFDSIKSESSIQTREEIRQRILDVKVLANQGKWSIEDSTVLPQLKDVTILALRKSRTDTKHILVPFIKNIDEVLRLFVMLNSNKDVVISQAYQELSDFQNEHFYVSNAYLYNSIALYYNKNNKRAVEVSNRLENEITKRNYLLPSFRNKFGKIISNRYHFDEIETAEEISNDSIRIEIGKSIEPPKKEVKKDYLPWLDRDLIIVIGLFILLIIVLVILKPIKSND
;
A
#
# COMPACT_ATOMS: atom_id res chain seq x y z
N MET A 1 61.79 -27.05 24.09
CA MET A 1 60.42 -27.15 24.67
C MET A 1 60.02 -26.03 25.65
N LYS A 2 60.91 -25.44 26.46
CA LYS A 2 60.50 -24.44 27.50
C LYS A 2 59.90 -23.13 26.95
N PHE A 3 60.28 -22.69 25.74
CA PHE A 3 59.73 -21.49 25.10
C PHE A 3 58.34 -21.67 24.48
N LEU A 4 57.93 -22.90 24.18
CA LEU A 4 56.62 -23.18 23.59
C LEU A 4 55.50 -22.97 24.62
N ASN A 5 55.73 -23.41 25.86
CA ASN A 5 54.78 -23.26 26.96
C ASN A 5 54.57 -21.79 27.37
N PHE A 6 55.58 -20.95 27.22
CA PHE A 6 55.48 -19.52 27.53
C PHE A 6 54.65 -18.75 26.50
N LYS A 7 54.82 -19.05 25.21
CA LYS A 7 53.99 -18.47 24.14
C LYS A 7 52.53 -18.92 24.25
N LEU A 8 52.30 -20.17 24.65
CA LEU A 8 50.95 -20.71 24.85
C LEU A 8 50.26 -20.05 26.05
N LEU A 9 50.99 -19.79 27.14
CA LEU A 9 50.50 -19.06 28.31
C LEU A 9 50.17 -17.58 27.99
N ILE A 10 50.97 -16.93 27.16
CA ILE A 10 50.71 -15.56 26.70
C ILE A 10 49.47 -15.51 25.79
N CYS A 11 49.31 -16.46 24.86
CA CYS A 11 48.09 -16.53 24.05
C CYS A 11 46.83 -16.80 24.89
N PHE A 12 46.94 -17.64 25.93
CA PHE A 12 45.82 -17.97 26.81
C PHE A 12 45.41 -16.81 27.73
N THR A 13 46.38 -15.98 28.13
CA THR A 13 46.12 -14.78 28.96
C THR A 13 45.61 -13.61 28.13
N LEU A 14 46.03 -13.48 26.85
CA LEU A 14 45.43 -12.54 25.90
C LEU A 14 43.97 -12.88 25.57
N SER A 15 43.59 -14.16 25.48
CA SER A 15 42.18 -14.54 25.29
C SER A 15 41.30 -14.28 26.51
N LEU A 16 41.87 -14.37 27.73
CA LEU A 16 41.17 -14.03 28.98
C LEU A 16 41.07 -12.51 29.22
N SER A 17 41.92 -11.72 28.55
CA SER A 17 41.91 -10.25 28.60
C SER A 17 40.96 -9.61 27.60
N CYS A 18 40.23 -10.41 26.82
CA CYS A 18 39.05 -9.98 26.10
C CYS A 18 37.93 -9.78 27.14
N PHE A 19 38.11 -8.76 28.00
CA PHE A 19 37.07 -8.22 28.84
C PHE A 19 35.84 -8.05 27.97
N GLY A 20 34.77 -8.74 28.37
CA GLY A 20 33.49 -8.65 27.70
C GLY A 20 33.19 -7.20 27.44
N GLN A 21 33.04 -6.85 26.16
CA GLN A 21 32.11 -5.80 25.82
C GLN A 21 30.87 -6.15 26.63
N SER A 22 30.51 -5.29 27.58
CA SER A 22 29.15 -5.30 28.07
C SER A 22 28.34 -5.10 26.80
N ASP A 23 27.84 -6.20 26.26
CA ASP A 23 26.73 -6.17 25.33
C ASP A 23 25.64 -5.50 26.16
N GLU A 24 25.58 -4.17 26.11
CA GLU A 24 24.31 -3.47 26.16
C GLU A 24 23.53 -4.11 25.02
N SER A 25 22.87 -5.23 25.35
CA SER A 25 21.90 -5.88 24.50
C SER A 25 20.84 -4.82 24.31
N LEU A 26 21.02 -4.02 23.25
CA LEU A 26 20.05 -3.04 22.82
C LEU A 26 18.75 -3.81 22.70
N GLU A 27 17.78 -3.45 23.54
CA GLU A 27 16.48 -4.10 23.52
C GLU A 27 16.02 -4.18 22.06
N PRO A 28 15.55 -5.34 21.58
CA PRO A 28 15.16 -5.45 20.19
C PRO A 28 14.05 -4.44 19.89
N PRO A 29 14.07 -3.80 18.71
CA PRO A 29 13.09 -2.80 18.37
C PRO A 29 11.67 -3.38 18.44
N SER A 30 10.75 -2.61 19.02
CA SER A 30 9.38 -3.06 19.28
C SER A 30 8.37 -2.35 18.37
N LYS A 31 7.20 -2.94 18.15
CA LYS A 31 6.13 -2.23 17.43
C LYS A 31 5.51 -1.18 18.35
N GLN A 32 5.36 0.05 17.86
CA GLN A 32 4.62 1.08 18.58
C GLN A 32 3.18 0.61 18.85
N ASN A 33 2.71 0.74 20.09
CA ASN A 33 1.32 0.46 20.45
C ASN A 33 0.40 1.61 20.02
N THR A 34 -0.40 1.38 18.99
CA THR A 34 -1.31 2.36 18.37
C THR A 34 -2.75 2.22 18.88
N TYR A 35 -2.94 2.11 20.19
CA TYR A 35 -4.21 1.78 20.86
C TYR A 35 -5.44 2.59 20.40
N TYR A 36 -5.33 3.91 20.27
CA TYR A 36 -6.47 4.77 19.93
C TYR A 36 -6.82 4.76 18.44
N PHE A 37 -5.81 4.60 17.58
CA PHE A 37 -5.99 4.67 16.14
C PHE A 37 -4.88 3.89 15.43
N THR A 38 -5.27 2.81 14.75
CA THR A 38 -4.36 1.98 13.96
C THR A 38 -4.76 2.04 12.50
N ILE A 39 -3.82 2.35 11.62
CA ILE A 39 -4.08 2.35 10.17
C ILE A 39 -4.37 0.93 9.69
N GLU A 40 -5.59 0.72 9.19
CA GLU A 40 -5.98 -0.53 8.53
C GLU A 40 -5.33 -0.67 7.16
N LYS A 41 -5.16 -1.92 6.69
CA LYS A 41 -4.65 -2.18 5.35
C LYS A 41 -5.58 -1.58 4.29
N PHE A 42 -5.00 -0.84 3.34
CA PHE A 42 -5.73 -0.24 2.25
C PHE A 42 -6.17 -1.32 1.25
N ASN A 43 -7.48 -1.39 1.00
CA ASN A 43 -8.03 -2.21 -0.06
C ASN A 43 -8.18 -1.36 -1.34
N ARG A 44 -7.05 -1.07 -2.01
CA ARG A 44 -6.99 -0.21 -3.20
C ARG A 44 -7.58 -0.86 -4.45
N GLN A 45 -7.65 -2.19 -4.48
CA GLN A 45 -8.30 -2.98 -5.52
C GLN A 45 -9.23 -3.98 -4.84
N PRO A 46 -10.43 -3.55 -4.43
CA PRO A 46 -11.38 -4.43 -3.76
C PRO A 46 -11.81 -5.55 -4.71
N LYS A 47 -11.85 -6.78 -4.20
CA LYS A 47 -12.42 -7.90 -4.95
C LYS A 47 -13.88 -7.57 -5.28
N PRO A 48 -14.31 -7.71 -6.55
CA PRO A 48 -15.71 -7.56 -6.91
C PRO A 48 -16.56 -8.54 -6.07
N PRO A 49 -17.71 -8.10 -5.54
CA PRO A 49 -18.68 -8.98 -4.92
C PRO A 49 -19.11 -10.11 -5.87
N LYS A 50 -19.52 -11.26 -5.30
CA LYS A 50 -19.91 -12.44 -6.07
C LYS A 50 -20.98 -12.15 -7.13
N TYR A 51 -21.98 -11.33 -6.78
CA TYR A 51 -23.06 -10.97 -7.69
C TYR A 51 -22.58 -10.14 -8.89
N ILE A 52 -21.52 -9.33 -8.74
CA ILE A 52 -20.91 -8.59 -9.86
C ILE A 52 -20.21 -9.58 -10.81
N LEU A 53 -19.46 -10.54 -10.25
CA LEU A 53 -18.77 -11.55 -11.05
C LEU A 53 -19.76 -12.40 -11.85
N GLU A 54 -20.79 -12.93 -11.20
CA GLU A 54 -21.82 -13.77 -11.82
C GLU A 54 -22.53 -13.02 -12.96
N GLN A 55 -22.85 -11.74 -12.74
CA GLN A 55 -23.56 -10.94 -13.72
C GLN A 55 -22.66 -10.54 -14.92
N ILE A 56 -21.37 -10.25 -14.69
CA ILE A 56 -20.38 -10.04 -15.76
C ILE A 56 -20.21 -11.30 -16.63
N GLU A 57 -20.17 -12.48 -16.02
CA GLU A 57 -20.08 -13.75 -16.74
C GLU A 57 -21.31 -13.99 -17.63
N LEU A 58 -22.51 -13.76 -17.08
CA LEU A 58 -23.76 -13.83 -17.84
C LEU A 58 -23.82 -12.84 -19.00
N GLU A 59 -23.30 -11.63 -18.83
CA GLU A 59 -23.25 -10.60 -19.87
C GLU A 59 -22.30 -10.95 -21.01
N THR A 60 -21.15 -11.51 -20.65
CA THR A 60 -20.12 -11.89 -21.64
C THR A 60 -20.66 -12.98 -22.58
N SER A 61 -21.49 -13.89 -22.05
CA SER A 61 -22.16 -14.94 -22.84
C SER A 61 -23.23 -14.46 -23.85
N LYS A 62 -23.63 -13.17 -23.81
CA LYS A 62 -24.71 -12.62 -24.65
C LYS A 62 -24.14 -11.66 -25.70
N PRO A 63 -24.66 -11.67 -26.94
CA PRO A 63 -24.27 -10.68 -27.94
C PRO A 63 -24.66 -9.27 -27.49
N ARG A 64 -23.72 -8.31 -27.65
CA ARG A 64 -23.88 -6.90 -27.23
C ARG A 64 -25.14 -6.22 -27.77
N SER A 65 -25.65 -6.67 -28.92
CA SER A 65 -26.88 -6.16 -29.53
C SER A 65 -28.14 -6.43 -28.70
N THR A 66 -28.09 -7.37 -27.75
CA THR A 66 -29.22 -7.75 -26.90
C THR A 66 -29.11 -7.20 -25.48
N TRP A 67 -28.06 -6.42 -25.19
CA TRP A 67 -27.81 -5.89 -23.86
C TRP A 67 -28.85 -4.85 -23.46
N ASN A 68 -29.35 -5.00 -22.24
CA ASN A 68 -30.16 -3.98 -21.60
C ASN A 68 -29.29 -3.00 -20.78
N GLN A 69 -29.93 -2.05 -20.09
CA GLN A 69 -29.21 -1.08 -19.25
C GLN A 69 -28.44 -1.72 -18.09
N LYS A 70 -28.99 -2.78 -17.48
CA LYS A 70 -28.32 -3.52 -16.41
C LYS A 70 -27.07 -4.21 -16.96
N ASP A 71 -27.19 -4.88 -18.10
CA ASP A 71 -26.05 -5.55 -18.75
C ASP A 71 -24.92 -4.54 -19.04
N SER A 72 -25.29 -3.36 -19.56
CA SER A 72 -24.33 -2.28 -19.82
C SER A 72 -23.67 -1.75 -18.53
N LEU A 73 -24.42 -1.66 -17.44
CA LEU A 73 -23.93 -1.15 -16.16
C LEU A 73 -22.86 -2.07 -15.54
N PHE A 74 -23.09 -3.37 -15.52
CA PHE A 74 -22.11 -4.33 -15.00
C PHE A 74 -20.91 -4.49 -15.95
N PHE A 75 -21.10 -4.32 -17.25
CA PHE A 75 -19.97 -4.17 -18.18
C PHE A 75 -19.13 -2.93 -17.86
N ALA A 76 -19.75 -1.80 -17.48
CA ALA A 76 -19.00 -0.65 -16.99
C ALA A 76 -18.18 -1.00 -15.73
N TYR A 77 -18.78 -1.72 -14.76
CA TYR A 77 -18.06 -2.20 -13.57
C TYR A 77 -16.85 -3.07 -13.92
N LYS A 78 -17.00 -4.00 -14.88
CA LYS A 78 -15.88 -4.78 -15.44
C LYS A 78 -14.77 -3.85 -15.93
N LYS A 79 -15.09 -2.85 -16.76
CA LYS A 79 -14.09 -1.93 -17.32
C LYS A 79 -13.40 -1.08 -16.26
N VAL A 80 -14.08 -0.68 -15.18
CA VAL A 80 -13.43 -0.02 -14.03
C VAL A 80 -12.40 -0.94 -13.36
N HIS A 81 -12.72 -2.22 -13.17
CA HIS A 81 -11.78 -3.19 -12.59
C HIS A 81 -10.61 -3.54 -13.51
N SER A 82 -10.79 -3.45 -14.83
CA SER A 82 -9.71 -3.52 -15.82
C SER A 82 -8.94 -2.20 -15.98
N GLU A 83 -9.26 -1.16 -15.19
CA GLU A 83 -8.63 0.17 -15.24
C GLU A 83 -8.86 0.93 -16.58
N ASP A 84 -9.86 0.55 -17.36
CA ASP A 84 -10.33 1.27 -18.56
C ASP A 84 -11.44 2.27 -18.18
N PHE A 85 -11.02 3.34 -17.49
CA PHE A 85 -11.94 4.35 -16.97
C PHE A 85 -12.62 5.17 -18.07
N GLY A 86 -11.99 5.31 -19.23
CA GLY A 86 -12.56 6.07 -20.35
C GLY A 86 -13.75 5.34 -20.97
N LEU A 87 -13.60 4.04 -21.25
CA LEU A 87 -14.70 3.22 -21.75
C LEU A 87 -15.81 3.11 -20.70
N ALA A 88 -15.46 2.87 -19.43
CA ALA A 88 -16.43 2.84 -18.34
C ALA A 88 -17.26 4.13 -18.29
N MET A 89 -16.63 5.30 -18.40
CA MET A 89 -17.33 6.59 -18.43
C MET A 89 -18.30 6.71 -19.62
N SER A 90 -17.88 6.29 -20.80
CA SER A 90 -18.72 6.33 -22.02
C SER A 90 -19.99 5.49 -21.89
N ILE A 91 -19.96 4.47 -21.03
CA ILE A 91 -21.11 3.62 -20.72
C ILE A 91 -21.95 4.25 -19.60
N PHE A 92 -21.33 4.70 -18.50
CA PHE A 92 -22.03 5.35 -17.40
C PHE A 92 -22.88 6.54 -17.84
N THR A 93 -22.40 7.33 -18.80
CA THR A 93 -23.14 8.47 -19.38
C THR A 93 -24.39 8.08 -20.18
N LYS A 94 -24.56 6.80 -20.53
CA LYS A 94 -25.69 6.29 -21.32
C LYS A 94 -26.67 5.45 -20.50
N VAL A 95 -26.32 5.09 -19.26
CA VAL A 95 -27.15 4.28 -18.35
C VAL A 95 -27.70 5.14 -17.23
N ASN A 96 -28.81 4.74 -16.63
CA ASN A 96 -29.39 5.48 -15.51
C ASN A 96 -28.61 5.21 -14.21
N THR A 97 -27.69 6.12 -13.87
CA THR A 97 -26.84 6.02 -12.68
C THR A 97 -27.55 6.35 -11.37
N ASP A 98 -28.73 6.99 -11.41
CA ASP A 98 -29.49 7.34 -10.19
C ASP A 98 -30.05 6.09 -9.49
N THR A 99 -30.05 4.95 -10.18
CA THR A 99 -30.48 3.65 -9.63
C THR A 99 -29.39 2.94 -8.82
N ILE A 100 -28.15 3.43 -8.85
CA ILE A 100 -27.02 2.80 -8.15
C ILE A 100 -27.09 3.16 -6.65
N GLN A 101 -27.49 2.20 -5.83
CA GLN A 101 -27.56 2.38 -4.37
C GLN A 101 -26.50 1.58 -3.61
N GLU A 102 -25.95 0.53 -4.23
CA GLU A 102 -25.00 -0.36 -3.58
C GLU A 102 -23.62 0.31 -3.45
N TYR A 103 -23.01 0.20 -2.28
CA TYR A 103 -21.81 0.95 -1.92
C TYR A 103 -20.60 0.61 -2.80
N HIS A 104 -20.37 -0.66 -3.15
CA HIS A 104 -19.28 -1.04 -4.04
C HIS A 104 -19.47 -0.44 -5.45
N ALA A 105 -20.67 -0.53 -6.01
CA ALA A 105 -21.03 0.07 -7.28
C ALA A 105 -20.87 1.60 -7.28
N LEU A 106 -21.33 2.28 -6.22
CA LEU A 106 -21.12 3.72 -6.02
C LEU A 106 -19.63 4.07 -6.01
N ARG A 107 -18.78 3.24 -5.39
CA ARG A 107 -17.33 3.44 -5.40
C ARG A 107 -16.70 3.25 -6.78
N LEU A 108 -17.19 2.29 -7.58
CA LEU A 108 -16.73 2.12 -8.97
C LEU A 108 -17.11 3.33 -9.82
N TYR A 109 -18.34 3.83 -9.67
CA TYR A 109 -18.78 5.04 -10.37
C TYR A 109 -18.00 6.28 -9.92
N HIS A 110 -17.81 6.47 -8.61
CA HIS A 110 -16.93 7.51 -8.05
C HIS A 110 -15.53 7.47 -8.65
N THR A 111 -14.92 6.28 -8.66
CA THR A 111 -13.57 6.07 -9.20
C THR A 111 -13.53 6.45 -10.68
N THR A 112 -14.55 6.09 -11.44
CA THR A 112 -14.64 6.44 -12.86
C THR A 112 -14.72 7.94 -13.09
N LEU A 113 -15.59 8.64 -12.37
CA LEU A 113 -15.69 10.10 -12.41
C LEU A 113 -14.37 10.76 -12.03
N TYR A 114 -13.74 10.25 -10.97
CA TYR A 114 -12.48 10.78 -10.45
C TYR A 114 -11.31 10.63 -11.44
N MET A 115 -11.14 9.45 -12.02
CA MET A 115 -10.03 9.15 -12.94
C MET A 115 -10.18 9.85 -14.30
N ASN A 116 -11.39 10.28 -14.66
CA ASN A 116 -11.68 11.11 -15.84
C ASN A 116 -11.82 12.61 -15.49
N GLU A 117 -11.41 13.03 -14.28
CA GLU A 117 -11.41 14.43 -13.83
C GLU A 117 -12.80 15.12 -13.87
N ARG A 118 -13.89 14.35 -13.80
CA ARG A 118 -15.28 14.86 -13.74
C ARG A 118 -15.65 15.28 -12.32
N TYR A 119 -14.86 16.17 -11.73
CA TYR A 119 -14.98 16.53 -10.31
C TYR A 119 -16.30 17.21 -9.95
N GLU A 120 -16.87 18.03 -10.84
CA GLU A 120 -18.17 18.68 -10.58
C GLU A 120 -19.33 17.67 -10.53
N GLU A 121 -19.33 16.66 -11.41
CA GLU A 121 -20.31 15.57 -11.32
C GLU A 121 -20.09 14.72 -10.07
N LEU A 122 -18.83 14.49 -9.71
CA LEU A 122 -18.47 13.75 -8.51
C LEU A 122 -18.97 14.42 -7.23
N LYS A 123 -19.09 15.76 -7.21
CA LYS A 123 -19.66 16.50 -6.08
C LYS A 123 -21.16 16.20 -5.89
N ASN A 124 -21.90 15.93 -6.96
CA ASN A 124 -23.33 15.61 -6.88
C ASN A 124 -23.59 14.16 -6.42
N LEU A 125 -22.62 13.27 -6.54
CA LEU A 125 -22.73 11.87 -6.14
C LEU A 125 -22.73 11.73 -4.61
N LYS A 126 -23.83 11.24 -4.02
CA LYS A 126 -23.91 10.98 -2.58
C LYS A 126 -23.41 9.58 -2.25
N ILE A 127 -22.29 9.50 -1.53
CA ILE A 127 -21.68 8.22 -1.11
C ILE A 127 -21.81 8.00 0.40
N PHE A 128 -21.77 9.08 1.17
CA PHE A 128 -21.89 9.06 2.61
C PHE A 128 -23.20 9.70 3.05
N ASP A 129 -23.70 9.23 4.19
CA ASP A 129 -24.77 9.93 4.90
C ASP A 129 -24.29 11.32 5.33
N SER A 130 -25.17 12.31 5.18
CA SER A 130 -24.94 13.70 5.59
C SER A 130 -25.24 13.94 7.07
N ILE A 131 -25.64 12.90 7.81
CA ILE A 131 -26.01 13.03 9.22
C ILE A 131 -24.74 13.16 10.05
N LYS A 132 -24.60 14.30 10.74
CA LYS A 132 -23.54 14.55 11.69
C LYS A 132 -23.78 13.74 12.96
N SER A 133 -22.84 12.85 13.33
CA SER A 133 -22.90 12.24 14.66
C SER A 133 -22.62 13.33 15.71
N GLU A 134 -23.21 13.21 16.90
CA GLU A 134 -23.06 14.20 17.99
C GLU A 134 -21.60 14.49 18.35
N SER A 135 -20.70 13.55 18.08
CA SER A 135 -19.27 13.64 18.36
C SER A 135 -18.38 14.05 17.17
N SER A 136 -18.96 14.25 15.99
CA SER A 136 -18.18 14.48 14.77
C SER A 136 -17.99 15.97 14.51
N ILE A 137 -16.74 16.42 14.45
CA ILE A 137 -16.40 17.79 14.08
C ILE A 137 -16.89 18.11 12.66
N GLN A 138 -16.69 17.17 11.73
CA GLN A 138 -17.11 17.24 10.34
C GLN A 138 -17.55 15.87 9.82
N THR A 139 -18.59 15.89 8.99
CA THR A 139 -19.08 14.70 8.30
C THR A 139 -18.09 14.24 7.24
N ARG A 140 -18.15 12.95 6.88
CA ARG A 140 -17.37 12.40 5.77
C ARG A 140 -17.68 13.10 4.45
N GLU A 141 -18.94 13.49 4.25
CA GLU A 141 -19.36 14.19 3.04
C GLU A 141 -18.75 15.60 2.95
N GLU A 142 -18.72 16.37 4.05
CA GLU A 142 -18.05 17.69 4.08
C GLU A 142 -16.55 17.58 3.75
N ILE A 143 -15.86 16.58 4.31
CA ILE A 143 -14.44 16.32 4.03
C ILE A 143 -14.25 15.97 2.54
N ARG A 144 -15.14 15.13 1.99
CA ARG A 144 -15.10 14.72 0.58
C ARG A 144 -15.31 15.91 -0.35
N GLN A 145 -16.33 16.73 -0.10
CA GLN A 145 -16.60 17.95 -0.87
C GLN A 145 -15.40 18.90 -0.83
N ARG A 146 -14.79 19.08 0.34
CA ARG A 146 -13.61 19.92 0.47
C ARG A 146 -12.45 19.45 -0.42
N ILE A 147 -12.16 18.15 -0.45
CA ILE A 147 -11.11 17.60 -1.33
C ILE A 147 -11.46 17.86 -2.79
N LEU A 148 -12.72 17.67 -3.19
CA LEU A 148 -13.19 17.92 -4.56
C LEU A 148 -13.12 19.40 -4.95
N ASP A 149 -13.45 20.33 -4.06
CA ASP A 149 -13.32 21.76 -4.32
C ASP A 149 -11.85 22.13 -4.59
N VAL A 150 -10.92 21.58 -3.80
CA VAL A 150 -9.48 21.79 -4.01
C VAL A 150 -9.02 21.17 -5.33
N LYS A 151 -9.57 20.01 -5.72
CA LYS A 151 -9.31 19.41 -7.04
C LYS A 151 -9.77 20.28 -8.19
N VAL A 152 -10.96 20.85 -8.11
CA VAL A 152 -11.48 21.79 -9.10
C VAL A 152 -10.55 23.01 -9.22
N LEU A 153 -10.14 23.59 -8.08
CA LEU A 153 -9.21 24.73 -8.08
C LEU A 153 -7.83 24.37 -8.65
N ALA A 154 -7.31 23.18 -8.34
CA ALA A 154 -6.04 22.69 -8.88
C ALA A 154 -6.11 22.49 -10.40
N ASN A 155 -7.19 21.91 -10.93
CA ASN A 155 -7.39 21.79 -12.38
C ASN A 155 -7.53 23.15 -13.09
N GLN A 156 -7.99 24.18 -12.39
CA GLN A 156 -8.05 25.55 -12.90
C GLN A 156 -6.71 26.32 -12.75
N GLY A 157 -5.67 25.71 -12.17
CA GLY A 157 -4.39 26.37 -11.89
C GLY A 157 -4.46 27.43 -10.78
N LYS A 158 -5.51 27.41 -9.96
CA LYS A 158 -5.77 28.40 -8.88
C LYS A 158 -5.35 27.90 -7.49
N TRP A 159 -4.72 26.74 -7.42
CA TRP A 159 -4.26 26.13 -6.17
C TRP A 159 -2.80 25.74 -6.30
N SER A 160 -2.00 26.09 -5.29
CA SER A 160 -0.58 25.73 -5.16
C SER A 160 -0.37 24.90 -3.87
N ILE A 161 0.61 24.00 -3.89
CA ILE A 161 0.92 23.16 -2.72
C ILE A 161 1.62 23.96 -1.62
N GLU A 162 2.33 25.02 -1.99
CA GLU A 162 3.10 25.87 -1.08
C GLU A 162 2.20 26.77 -0.22
N ASP A 163 1.13 27.33 -0.80
CA ASP A 163 0.35 28.41 -0.17
C ASP A 163 -1.01 27.95 0.37
N SER A 164 -1.45 26.74 0.02
CA SER A 164 -2.82 26.29 0.29
C SER A 164 -2.88 24.98 1.06
N THR A 165 -3.93 24.85 1.87
CA THR A 165 -4.23 23.62 2.62
C THR A 165 -5.42 22.88 2.05
N VAL A 166 -5.31 21.54 1.97
CA VAL A 166 -6.42 20.71 1.51
C VAL A 166 -7.45 20.54 2.64
N LEU A 167 -6.98 20.20 3.83
CA LEU A 167 -7.76 19.88 5.03
C LEU A 167 -7.50 20.94 6.12
N PRO A 168 -7.96 22.19 5.95
CA PRO A 168 -7.73 23.27 6.93
C PRO A 168 -8.23 22.93 8.34
N GLN A 169 -9.25 22.07 8.45
CA GLN A 169 -9.76 21.58 9.72
C GLN A 169 -8.69 20.89 10.56
N LEU A 170 -7.68 20.24 9.96
CA LEU A 170 -6.58 19.63 10.74
C LEU A 170 -5.71 20.67 11.47
N LYS A 171 -5.82 21.94 11.10
CA LYS A 171 -5.07 23.05 11.70
C LYS A 171 -5.94 23.94 12.59
N ASP A 172 -7.20 23.56 12.84
CA ASP A 172 -8.10 24.33 13.69
C ASP A 172 -7.58 24.36 15.13
N VAL A 173 -7.39 25.56 15.67
CA VAL A 173 -6.86 25.79 17.03
C VAL A 173 -7.67 25.05 18.09
N THR A 174 -8.98 24.95 17.91
CA THR A 174 -9.87 24.25 18.85
C THR A 174 -9.57 22.76 18.88
N ILE A 175 -9.30 22.15 17.72
CA ILE A 175 -8.96 20.73 17.60
C ILE A 175 -7.55 20.47 18.14
N LEU A 176 -6.59 21.35 17.81
CA LEU A 176 -5.22 21.26 18.31
C LEU A 176 -5.15 21.35 19.84
N ALA A 177 -6.10 22.04 20.48
CA ALA A 177 -6.19 22.17 21.94
C ALA A 177 -6.71 20.90 22.65
N LEU A 178 -7.35 19.95 21.95
CA LEU A 178 -7.97 18.74 22.53
C LEU A 178 -6.97 17.69 23.04
N ARG A 179 -5.66 17.98 22.96
CA ARG A 179 -4.56 17.07 23.34
C ARG A 179 -4.58 16.58 24.80
N LYS A 180 -5.34 17.23 25.68
CA LYS A 180 -5.14 17.11 27.13
C LYS A 180 -5.98 16.03 27.84
N SER A 181 -7.03 15.47 27.23
CA SER A 181 -7.88 14.47 27.89
C SER A 181 -8.07 13.20 27.06
N ARG A 182 -7.99 12.04 27.74
CA ARG A 182 -8.27 10.72 27.15
C ARG A 182 -9.66 10.64 26.53
N THR A 183 -10.62 11.35 27.12
CA THR A 183 -12.01 11.42 26.67
C THR A 183 -12.09 12.11 25.31
N ASP A 184 -11.47 13.28 25.17
CA ASP A 184 -11.48 14.04 23.91
C ASP A 184 -10.74 13.29 22.81
N THR A 185 -9.60 12.66 23.11
CA THR A 185 -8.90 11.80 22.14
C THR A 185 -9.83 10.70 21.61
N LYS A 186 -10.48 9.95 22.50
CA LYS A 186 -11.29 8.79 22.13
C LYS A 186 -12.60 9.17 21.44
N HIS A 187 -13.28 10.20 21.92
CA HIS A 187 -14.64 10.51 21.47
C HIS A 187 -14.68 11.58 20.38
N ILE A 188 -13.65 12.40 20.22
CA ILE A 188 -13.62 13.50 19.25
C ILE A 188 -12.53 13.25 18.19
N LEU A 189 -11.27 13.13 18.60
CA LEU A 189 -10.15 13.06 17.65
C LEU A 189 -10.13 11.75 16.84
N VAL A 190 -10.40 10.61 17.49
CA VAL A 190 -10.41 9.31 16.81
C VAL A 190 -11.51 9.23 15.74
N PRO A 191 -12.79 9.54 16.00
CA PRO A 191 -13.82 9.56 14.97
C PRO A 191 -13.51 10.56 13.85
N PHE A 192 -12.98 11.73 14.19
CA PHE A 192 -12.62 12.75 13.21
C PHE A 192 -11.55 12.26 12.23
N ILE A 193 -10.48 11.66 12.74
CA ILE A 193 -9.42 11.11 11.89
C ILE A 193 -9.91 9.90 11.08
N LYS A 194 -10.75 9.05 11.69
CA LYS A 194 -11.36 7.92 10.98
C LYS A 194 -12.18 8.40 9.78
N ASN A 195 -12.97 9.47 9.92
CA ASN A 195 -13.72 10.06 8.82
C ASN A 195 -12.78 10.54 7.70
N ILE A 196 -11.68 11.22 8.03
CA ILE A 196 -10.70 11.68 7.05
C ILE A 196 -10.03 10.49 6.33
N ASP A 197 -9.58 9.48 7.09
CA ASP A 197 -8.93 8.29 6.55
C ASP A 197 -9.85 7.52 5.60
N GLU A 198 -11.13 7.34 5.97
CA GLU A 198 -12.14 6.68 5.13
C GLU A 198 -12.41 7.44 3.83
N VAL A 199 -12.51 8.78 3.88
CA VAL A 199 -12.72 9.60 2.70
C VAL A 199 -11.50 9.54 1.78
N LEU A 200 -10.28 9.68 2.32
CA LEU A 200 -9.06 9.57 1.52
C LEU A 200 -8.92 8.18 0.87
N ARG A 201 -9.38 7.12 1.54
CA ARG A 201 -9.41 5.76 0.97
C ARG A 201 -10.26 5.65 -0.31
N LEU A 202 -11.26 6.50 -0.49
CA LEU A 202 -12.03 6.57 -1.75
C LEU A 202 -11.17 7.07 -2.91
N PHE A 203 -10.35 8.09 -2.68
CA PHE A 203 -9.54 8.75 -3.71
C PHE A 203 -8.28 7.97 -4.12
N VAL A 204 -7.89 6.96 -3.34
CA VAL A 204 -6.74 6.08 -3.62
C VAL A 204 -7.13 4.71 -4.18
N MET A 205 -8.43 4.43 -4.27
CA MET A 205 -8.95 3.22 -4.91
C MET A 205 -8.66 3.27 -6.41
N LEU A 206 -7.98 2.24 -6.92
CA LEU A 206 -7.56 2.10 -8.33
C LEU A 206 -6.76 3.28 -8.93
N ASN A 207 -6.51 4.34 -8.16
CA ASN A 207 -5.70 5.48 -8.56
C ASN A 207 -4.23 5.17 -8.30
N SER A 208 -3.43 5.03 -9.36
CA SER A 208 -1.97 4.91 -9.30
C SER A 208 -1.24 6.15 -9.84
N ASN A 209 -1.99 7.15 -10.28
CA ASN A 209 -1.47 8.35 -10.93
C ASN A 209 -0.84 9.30 -9.92
N LYS A 210 0.04 10.19 -10.40
CA LYS A 210 0.56 11.30 -9.57
C LYS A 210 -0.60 12.23 -9.20
N ASP A 211 -0.61 12.66 -7.96
CA ASP A 211 -1.71 13.43 -7.42
C ASP A 211 -1.26 14.39 -6.33
N VAL A 212 -1.07 15.65 -6.69
CA VAL A 212 -0.50 16.66 -5.78
C VAL A 212 -1.47 16.99 -4.64
N VAL A 213 -2.78 17.06 -4.91
CA VAL A 213 -3.80 17.34 -3.90
C VAL A 213 -3.92 16.20 -2.90
N ILE A 214 -3.98 14.95 -3.38
CA ILE A 214 -4.02 13.79 -2.48
C ILE A 214 -2.71 13.63 -1.72
N SER A 215 -1.56 13.90 -2.36
CA SER A 215 -0.27 13.96 -1.68
C SER A 215 -0.28 14.94 -0.52
N GLN A 216 -0.73 16.18 -0.75
CA GLN A 216 -0.81 17.22 0.27
C GLN A 216 -1.80 16.85 1.39
N ALA A 217 -2.96 16.28 1.07
CA ALA A 217 -3.93 15.84 2.07
C ALA A 217 -3.35 14.77 3.02
N TYR A 218 -2.62 13.79 2.49
CA TYR A 218 -1.93 12.79 3.30
C TYR A 218 -0.76 13.37 4.10
N GLN A 219 -0.06 14.38 3.57
CA GLN A 219 0.99 15.08 4.31
C GLN A 219 0.41 15.85 5.50
N GLU A 220 -0.69 16.57 5.32
CA GLU A 220 -1.40 17.27 6.41
C GLU A 220 -1.90 16.29 7.47
N LEU A 221 -2.43 15.13 7.06
CA LEU A 221 -2.84 14.07 7.98
C LEU A 221 -1.64 13.46 8.73
N SER A 222 -0.49 13.31 8.07
CA SER A 222 0.75 12.87 8.70
C SER A 222 1.20 13.85 9.78
N ASP A 223 1.24 15.15 9.47
CA ASP A 223 1.62 16.19 10.43
C ASP A 223 0.72 16.13 11.67
N PHE A 224 -0.60 16.00 11.48
CA PHE A 224 -1.57 15.86 12.56
C PHE A 224 -1.36 14.58 13.39
N GLN A 225 -1.11 13.43 12.74
CA GLN A 225 -0.83 12.18 13.44
C GLN A 225 0.44 12.25 14.29
N ASN A 226 1.47 12.94 13.80
CA ASN A 226 2.72 13.09 14.54
C ASN A 226 2.51 13.95 15.80
N GLU A 227 1.67 14.98 15.69
CA GLU A 227 1.40 15.88 16.80
C GLU A 227 0.47 15.29 17.87
N HIS A 228 -0.50 14.47 17.48
CA HIS A 228 -1.60 14.06 18.37
C HIS A 228 -1.71 12.56 18.64
N PHE A 229 -1.09 11.71 17.83
CA PHE A 229 -1.23 10.27 17.93
C PHE A 229 0.12 9.57 17.93
N TYR A 230 0.52 9.01 16.79
CA TYR A 230 1.59 8.01 16.72
C TYR A 230 2.52 8.32 15.54
N VAL A 231 3.81 8.44 15.83
CA VAL A 231 4.87 8.65 14.84
C VAL A 231 4.87 7.57 13.74
N SER A 232 4.54 6.31 14.07
CA SER A 232 4.44 5.24 13.07
C SER A 232 3.29 5.44 12.08
N ASN A 233 2.15 5.97 12.52
CA ASN A 233 1.04 6.33 11.64
C ASN A 233 1.40 7.55 10.78
N ALA A 234 2.02 8.56 11.37
CA ALA A 234 2.51 9.73 10.64
C ALA A 234 3.45 9.30 9.50
N TYR A 235 4.42 8.43 9.80
CA TYR A 235 5.34 7.90 8.79
C TYR A 235 4.61 7.18 7.64
N LEU A 236 3.60 6.36 7.96
CA LEU A 236 2.80 5.68 6.93
C LEU A 236 2.03 6.66 6.05
N TYR A 237 1.37 7.67 6.62
CA TYR A 237 0.65 8.68 5.83
C TYR A 237 1.60 9.53 4.99
N ASN A 238 2.76 9.92 5.53
CA ASN A 238 3.76 10.65 4.76
C ASN A 238 4.35 9.79 3.62
N SER A 239 4.49 8.48 3.83
CA SER A 239 4.88 7.55 2.77
C SER A 239 3.84 7.49 1.64
N ILE A 240 2.55 7.58 1.97
CA ILE A 240 1.46 7.71 0.97
C ILE A 240 1.57 9.06 0.24
N ALA A 241 1.86 10.15 0.96
CA ALA A 241 2.09 11.46 0.34
C ALA A 241 3.20 11.41 -0.71
N LEU A 242 4.35 10.79 -0.37
CA LEU A 242 5.48 10.61 -1.29
C LEU A 242 5.17 9.68 -2.46
N TYR A 243 4.27 8.70 -2.28
CA TYR A 243 3.83 7.83 -3.38
C TYR A 243 3.17 8.66 -4.50
N TYR A 244 2.32 9.63 -4.14
CA TYR A 244 1.61 10.48 -5.09
C TYR A 244 2.43 11.67 -5.59
N ASN A 245 3.39 12.17 -4.81
CA ASN A 245 4.32 13.21 -5.23
C ASN A 245 5.73 12.98 -4.65
N LYS A 246 6.56 12.22 -5.40
CA LYS A 246 7.94 11.88 -5.00
C LYS A 246 8.88 13.09 -4.91
N ASN A 247 8.53 14.19 -5.58
CA ASN A 247 9.38 15.38 -5.69
C ASN A 247 9.05 16.43 -4.62
N ASN A 248 8.08 16.17 -3.75
CA ASN A 248 7.74 17.06 -2.64
C ASN A 248 8.87 17.07 -1.59
N LYS A 249 9.73 18.10 -1.63
CA LYS A 249 10.88 18.25 -0.73
C LYS A 249 10.47 18.24 0.76
N ARG A 250 9.39 18.94 1.11
CA ARG A 250 8.84 18.97 2.47
C ARG A 250 8.46 17.56 2.93
N ALA A 251 7.79 16.78 2.08
CA ALA A 251 7.41 15.41 2.42
C ALA A 251 8.64 14.50 2.60
N VAL A 252 9.70 14.67 1.81
CA VAL A 252 10.96 13.93 1.98
C VAL A 252 11.62 14.26 3.32
N GLU A 253 11.73 15.55 3.65
CA GLU A 253 12.30 16.03 4.91
C GLU A 253 11.52 15.50 6.13
N VAL A 254 10.18 15.57 6.08
CA VAL A 254 9.30 15.02 7.11
C VAL A 254 9.49 13.51 7.24
N SER A 255 9.65 12.78 6.12
CA SER A 255 9.88 11.32 6.14
C SER A 255 11.15 10.96 6.90
N ASN A 256 12.26 11.63 6.57
CA ASN A 256 13.54 11.39 7.21
C ASN A 256 13.50 11.74 8.71
N ARG A 257 12.80 12.83 9.06
CA ARG A 257 12.58 13.21 10.47
C ARG A 257 11.81 12.14 11.24
N LEU A 258 10.71 11.64 10.67
CA LEU A 258 9.87 10.62 11.29
C LEU A 258 10.61 9.29 11.42
N GLU A 259 11.39 8.88 10.41
CA GLU A 259 12.23 7.68 10.47
C GLU A 259 13.27 7.79 11.58
N ASN A 260 13.96 8.93 11.67
CA ASN A 260 14.90 9.18 12.77
C ASN A 260 14.23 9.13 14.14
N GLU A 261 13.00 9.66 14.26
CA GLU A 261 12.24 9.63 15.50
C GLU A 261 11.80 8.21 15.90
N ILE A 262 11.37 7.39 14.92
CA ILE A 262 11.05 5.97 15.11
C ILE A 262 12.29 5.21 15.61
N THR A 263 13.43 5.41 14.95
CA THR A 263 14.71 4.79 15.32
C THR A 263 15.16 5.22 16.72
N LYS A 264 15.09 6.52 17.04
CA LYS A 264 15.44 7.04 18.38
C LYS A 264 14.57 6.46 19.49
N ARG A 265 13.30 6.17 19.21
CA ARG A 265 12.36 5.52 20.14
C ARG A 265 12.47 4.00 20.14
N ASN A 266 13.43 3.43 19.40
CA ASN A 266 13.64 1.99 19.24
C ASN A 266 12.37 1.24 18.76
N TYR A 267 11.66 1.86 17.80
CA TYR A 267 10.47 1.25 17.19
C TYR A 267 10.79 0.61 15.84
N LEU A 268 10.04 -0.44 15.51
CA LEU A 268 10.06 -1.03 14.17
C LEU A 268 9.39 -0.10 13.16
N LEU A 269 10.11 0.19 12.07
CA LEU A 269 9.57 0.95 10.96
C LEU A 269 8.40 0.18 10.29
N PRO A 270 7.21 0.78 10.17
CA PRO A 270 6.06 0.07 9.62
C PRO A 270 6.22 -0.10 8.10
N SER A 271 5.85 -1.28 7.59
CA SER A 271 5.93 -1.58 6.16
C SER A 271 4.83 -0.87 5.36
N PHE A 272 5.21 0.18 4.63
CA PHE A 272 4.34 0.87 3.68
C PHE A 272 3.70 -0.07 2.66
N ARG A 273 4.48 -0.99 2.06
CA ARG A 273 3.98 -1.93 1.05
C ARG A 273 2.89 -2.85 1.61
N ASN A 274 3.03 -3.30 2.85
CA ASN A 274 2.06 -4.18 3.50
C ASN A 274 0.75 -3.45 3.81
N LYS A 275 0.83 -2.15 4.15
CA LYS A 275 -0.34 -1.33 4.49
C LYS A 275 -1.02 -0.74 3.26
N PHE A 276 -0.28 -0.14 2.34
CA PHE A 276 -0.85 0.61 1.21
C PHE A 276 -1.07 -0.24 -0.06
N GLY A 277 -0.37 -1.37 -0.21
CA GLY A 277 -0.57 -2.30 -1.33
C GLY A 277 -0.23 -1.72 -2.72
N LYS A 278 0.05 -2.62 -3.67
CA LYS A 278 0.25 -2.27 -5.08
C LYS A 278 -1.06 -2.49 -5.85
N ILE A 279 -1.31 -1.63 -6.84
CA ILE A 279 -2.34 -1.85 -7.88
C ILE A 279 -1.72 -2.73 -8.96
N ILE A 280 -2.35 -3.87 -9.24
CA ILE A 280 -1.96 -4.85 -10.24
C ILE A 280 -2.93 -4.72 -11.42
N SER A 281 -2.41 -4.37 -12.60
CA SER A 281 -3.20 -4.29 -13.83
C SER A 281 -3.88 -5.62 -14.14
N ASN A 282 -5.14 -5.56 -14.56
CA ASN A 282 -5.95 -6.73 -14.93
C ASN A 282 -5.92 -7.86 -13.87
N ARG A 283 -5.94 -7.50 -12.58
CA ARG A 283 -5.83 -8.45 -11.46
C ARG A 283 -6.86 -9.59 -11.47
N TYR A 284 -8.04 -9.30 -12.01
CA TYR A 284 -9.18 -10.22 -12.04
C TYR A 284 -9.34 -10.91 -13.39
N HIS A 285 -8.41 -10.70 -14.34
CA HIS A 285 -8.37 -11.37 -15.63
C HIS A 285 -9.67 -11.29 -16.44
N PHE A 286 -10.37 -10.16 -16.36
CA PHE A 286 -11.66 -9.97 -17.05
C PHE A 286 -11.52 -9.93 -18.57
N ASP A 287 -10.35 -9.53 -19.07
CA ASP A 287 -10.07 -9.40 -20.50
C ASP A 287 -9.79 -10.78 -21.15
N GLU A 288 -9.30 -11.76 -20.39
CA GLU A 288 -9.05 -13.13 -20.88
C GLU A 288 -10.36 -13.88 -21.20
N ILE A 289 -11.43 -13.56 -20.45
CA ILE A 289 -12.80 -14.06 -20.70
C ILE A 289 -13.32 -13.54 -22.06
N GLU A 290 -12.93 -12.33 -22.46
CA GLU A 290 -13.37 -11.69 -23.71
C GLU A 290 -12.70 -12.35 -24.94
N THR A 291 -11.40 -12.63 -24.86
CA THR A 291 -10.66 -13.28 -25.96
C THR A 291 -11.07 -14.72 -26.24
N ALA A 292 -11.55 -15.48 -25.25
CA ALA A 292 -12.00 -16.85 -25.47
C ALA A 292 -13.29 -16.93 -26.32
N GLU A 293 -14.13 -15.89 -26.28
CA GLU A 293 -15.44 -15.86 -26.94
C GLU A 293 -15.48 -14.95 -28.19
N GLU A 294 -14.62 -13.93 -28.32
CA GLU A 294 -14.44 -13.24 -29.60
C GLU A 294 -13.93 -14.21 -30.69
N ILE A 295 -13.12 -15.20 -30.30
CA ILE A 295 -12.66 -16.28 -31.19
C ILE A 295 -13.80 -17.24 -31.60
N SER A 296 -14.89 -17.33 -30.82
CA SER A 296 -16.01 -18.23 -31.13
C SER A 296 -17.11 -17.58 -31.98
N ASN A 297 -17.20 -16.23 -31.99
CA ASN A 297 -18.26 -15.49 -32.68
C ASN A 297 -17.82 -14.77 -33.96
N ASP A 298 -16.52 -14.55 -34.20
CA ASP A 298 -16.04 -14.00 -35.47
C ASP A 298 -15.64 -15.10 -36.45
N SER A 299 -16.42 -15.20 -37.53
CA SER A 299 -16.25 -16.13 -38.65
C SER A 299 -15.09 -15.76 -39.60
N ILE A 300 -13.96 -15.34 -39.05
CA ILE A 300 -12.72 -15.15 -39.80
C ILE A 300 -11.69 -16.11 -39.22
N ARG A 301 -11.48 -17.23 -39.94
CA ARG A 301 -10.38 -18.18 -39.71
C ARG A 301 -9.05 -17.44 -39.83
N ILE A 302 -8.56 -16.93 -38.71
CA ILE A 302 -7.14 -16.68 -38.52
C ILE A 302 -6.61 -17.98 -37.94
N GLU A 303 -5.75 -18.68 -38.68
CA GLU A 303 -4.97 -19.79 -38.14
C GLU A 303 -4.08 -19.23 -37.03
N ILE A 304 -4.56 -19.32 -35.79
CA ILE A 304 -3.77 -18.99 -34.60
C ILE A 304 -2.68 -20.06 -34.53
N GLY A 305 -1.48 -19.66 -34.94
CA GLY A 305 -0.27 -20.44 -34.74
C GLY A 305 -0.23 -20.92 -33.29
N LYS A 306 -0.03 -22.23 -33.14
CA LYS A 306 0.04 -22.94 -31.85
C LYS A 306 0.67 -22.06 -30.79
N SER A 307 -0.11 -21.73 -29.76
CA SER A 307 0.38 -21.09 -28.54
C SER A 307 1.63 -21.84 -28.10
N ILE A 308 2.78 -21.17 -28.17
CA ILE A 308 4.01 -21.68 -27.61
C ILE A 308 3.79 -21.57 -26.10
N GLU A 309 3.41 -22.68 -25.48
CA GLU A 309 3.36 -22.77 -24.03
C GLU A 309 4.70 -22.23 -23.49
N PRO A 310 4.68 -21.26 -22.56
CA PRO A 310 5.91 -20.81 -21.94
C PRO A 310 6.61 -22.05 -21.37
N PRO A 311 7.92 -22.23 -21.64
CA PRO A 311 8.63 -23.42 -21.22
C PRO A 311 8.39 -23.61 -19.73
N LYS A 312 7.77 -24.75 -19.37
CA LYS A 312 7.50 -25.12 -17.98
C LYS A 312 8.80 -24.95 -17.23
N LYS A 313 8.84 -23.98 -16.31
CA LYS A 313 10.03 -23.70 -15.50
C LYS A 313 10.41 -25.02 -14.86
N GLU A 314 11.54 -25.58 -15.28
CA GLU A 314 12.05 -26.81 -14.72
C GLU A 314 12.22 -26.56 -13.23
N VAL A 315 11.33 -27.16 -12.44
CA VAL A 315 11.47 -27.20 -11.00
C VAL A 315 12.75 -28.01 -10.79
N LYS A 316 13.87 -27.32 -10.53
CA LYS A 316 15.10 -27.99 -10.13
C LYS A 316 14.72 -28.85 -8.93
N LYS A 317 14.75 -30.17 -9.12
CA LYS A 317 14.49 -31.11 -8.05
C LYS A 317 15.51 -30.78 -6.97
N ASP A 318 15.03 -30.32 -5.84
CA ASP A 318 15.87 -30.17 -4.66
C ASP A 318 16.16 -31.60 -4.22
N TYR A 319 17.37 -32.08 -4.51
CA TYR A 319 17.71 -33.49 -4.30
C TYR A 319 17.87 -33.82 -2.80
N LEU A 320 17.90 -32.81 -1.93
CA LEU A 320 18.13 -32.91 -0.48
C LEU A 320 17.20 -31.95 0.31
N PRO A 321 15.87 -32.11 0.25
CA PRO A 321 14.93 -31.18 0.89
C PRO A 321 14.96 -31.21 2.42
N TRP A 322 15.67 -32.15 3.03
CA TRP A 322 15.83 -32.28 4.48
C TRP A 322 17.11 -31.63 5.02
N LEU A 323 17.99 -31.12 4.15
CA LEU A 323 19.25 -30.50 4.56
C LEU A 323 19.23 -29.02 4.18
N ASP A 324 19.27 -28.14 5.18
CA ASP A 324 19.35 -26.70 4.95
C ASP A 324 20.61 -26.36 4.16
N ARG A 325 20.46 -25.45 3.17
CA ARG A 325 21.54 -25.01 2.28
C ARG A 325 22.76 -24.50 3.05
N ASP A 326 22.51 -23.82 4.16
CA ASP A 326 23.54 -23.26 5.03
C ASP A 326 24.36 -24.37 5.71
N LEU A 327 23.73 -25.50 6.04
CA LEU A 327 24.40 -26.65 6.63
C LEU A 327 25.34 -27.35 5.64
N ILE A 328 24.96 -27.43 4.35
CA ILE A 328 25.82 -27.96 3.28
C ILE A 328 27.07 -27.11 3.13
N ILE A 329 26.93 -25.78 3.18
CA ILE A 329 28.06 -24.85 3.07
C ILE A 329 29.02 -25.02 4.25
N VAL A 330 28.49 -25.14 5.47
CA VAL A 330 29.30 -25.37 6.69
C VAL A 330 30.06 -26.70 6.62
N ILE A 331 29.40 -27.79 6.19
CA ILE A 331 30.05 -29.10 6.00
C ILE A 331 31.16 -29.01 4.94
N GLY A 332 30.90 -28.31 3.82
CA GLY A 332 31.89 -28.11 2.76
C GLY A 332 33.12 -27.35 3.23
N LEU A 333 32.94 -26.27 4.01
CA LEU A 333 34.03 -25.50 4.62
C LEU A 333 34.83 -26.35 5.61
N PHE A 334 34.16 -27.17 6.41
CA PHE A 334 34.81 -28.04 7.39
C PHE A 334 35.69 -29.11 6.72
N ILE A 335 35.19 -29.75 5.65
CA ILE A 335 35.95 -30.72 4.86
C ILE A 335 37.18 -30.05 4.21
N LEU A 336 37.00 -28.84 3.67
CA LEU A 336 38.10 -28.08 3.06
C LEU A 336 39.19 -27.75 4.08
N LEU A 337 38.81 -27.41 5.31
CA LEU A 337 39.74 -27.16 6.41
C LEU A 337 40.51 -28.43 6.83
N ILE A 338 39.85 -29.60 6.86
CA ILE A 338 40.52 -30.89 7.08
C ILE A 338 41.53 -31.17 5.97
N ILE A 339 41.16 -30.94 4.70
CA ILE A 339 42.06 -31.13 3.56
C ILE A 339 43.29 -30.23 3.69
N VAL A 340 43.10 -28.96 4.04
CA VAL A 340 44.20 -28.01 4.28
C VAL A 340 45.11 -28.50 5.42
N LEU A 341 44.56 -29.00 6.52
CA LEU A 341 45.33 -29.54 7.64
C LEU A 341 46.10 -30.83 7.28
N VAL A 342 45.55 -31.69 6.43
CA VAL A 342 46.22 -32.92 5.96
C VAL A 342 47.33 -32.60 4.97
N ILE A 343 47.11 -31.61 4.09
CA ILE A 343 48.12 -31.15 3.11
C ILE A 343 49.23 -30.37 3.80
N LEU A 344 48.91 -29.58 4.83
CA LEU A 344 49.88 -28.98 5.75
C LEU A 344 50.42 -30.06 6.71
N LYS A 345 51.04 -31.09 6.13
CA LYS A 345 51.83 -32.06 6.89
C LYS A 345 52.86 -31.26 7.70
N PRO A 346 52.93 -31.40 9.04
CA PRO A 346 53.96 -30.73 9.80
C PRO A 346 55.29 -31.23 9.27
N ILE A 347 56.07 -30.33 8.67
CA ILE A 347 57.48 -30.56 8.39
C ILE A 347 58.06 -30.98 9.74
N LYS A 348 58.53 -32.23 9.85
CA LYS A 348 59.27 -32.69 11.02
C LYS A 348 60.37 -31.66 11.27
N SER A 349 60.28 -30.88 12.34
CA SER A 349 61.45 -30.18 12.84
C SER A 349 62.34 -31.26 13.42
N ASN A 350 63.38 -31.63 12.69
CA ASN A 350 64.55 -32.21 13.33
C ASN A 350 65.15 -31.08 14.17
N ASP A 351 64.89 -31.14 15.48
CA ASP A 351 65.83 -30.91 16.58
C ASP A 351 65.16 -31.13 17.94
#